data_AF-A0A3D4XHJ7-F1
#
_entry.id   AF-A0A3D4XHJ7-F1
#
_cell.length_a   1.000
_cell.length_b   1.000
_cell.length_c   1.000
_cell.angle_alpha   90.00
_cell.angle_beta   90.00
_cell.angle_gamma   90.00
#
_symmetry.space_group_name_H-M   'P 1'
#
loop_
_entity.id
_entity.type
_entity.pdbx_description
1 polymer ?
#
loop_
_entity_poly.entity_id
_entity_poly.type
_entity_poly.pdbx_seq_one_letter_code
_entity_poly.pdbx_strand_id
1 'polypeptide(L)'
;MSNKITPNNNFQDNTPLNNFSNYRPTPPAKPGIHTIKNIDIEELIPYIDWTFFFYAWKLTGKYPTIFNDPVKGAEARELYEQAQHYLKEIISNNLITPHAIYGLFPAHSQGDDAILYVNPANQTDQTNQSESTVQTNSTSQQSSLIHSDTLIASEQNNHSFQSNSTSSIRQNNLSNQTNSTPYRLCFLRNQEQKPPGTPNLCLADFLLPHPIDSNNIVPGNQNSSDSNVASKTTAPQNSDNQHYTPNELDTSTQTISALTAANQEYTPNELDISPKTTSALTTANQEYTPNELDIASHLGLFVVTAKIDNQKFEPYQEDPYATIMIRILSDRLAEATAEWLHEKIRKEFWAYAPDENLTPQELFRNKFQGIRPAPGYPACPDHSEKRILFDILRAEENIGVHLTENYTMDPPASVCGYIFDHPASTYFNVGPIAPDQLQNYAQRKNITLQEAEKLVRT
;
A
#
# COMPACT_ATOMS: atom_id res chain seq x y z
N MET A 1 15.94 -3.58 -32.44
CA MET A 1 16.45 -2.19 -32.33
C MET A 1 16.76 -1.99 -30.86
N SER A 2 18.02 -1.79 -30.49
CA SER A 2 18.37 -1.56 -29.08
C SER A 2 17.80 -0.21 -28.66
N ASN A 3 16.92 -0.20 -27.65
CA ASN A 3 16.43 1.04 -27.05
C ASN A 3 17.66 1.84 -26.58
N LYS A 4 17.84 3.05 -27.10
CA LYS A 4 18.94 3.92 -26.68
C LYS A 4 18.68 4.35 -25.24
N ILE A 5 19.64 4.11 -24.36
CA ILE A 5 19.59 4.50 -22.95
C ILE A 5 20.17 5.91 -22.81
N THR A 6 19.49 6.76 -22.04
CA THR A 6 19.89 8.15 -21.77
C THR A 6 20.68 8.23 -20.45
N PRO A 7 21.88 8.84 -20.43
CA PRO A 7 22.66 9.04 -19.20
C PRO A 7 21.97 9.96 -18.19
N ASN A 8 22.29 9.80 -16.91
CA ASN A 8 21.78 10.54 -15.74
C ASN A 8 21.86 12.08 -15.88
N ASN A 9 22.83 12.63 -16.62
CA ASN A 9 23.14 14.07 -16.50
C ASN A 9 22.15 15.03 -17.19
N ASN A 10 21.02 14.55 -17.73
CA ASN A 10 20.02 15.36 -18.44
C ASN A 10 18.66 15.49 -17.71
N PHE A 11 18.60 15.24 -16.39
CA PHE A 11 17.34 15.13 -15.64
C PHE A 11 16.49 16.40 -15.49
N GLN A 12 16.91 17.54 -16.03
CA GLN A 12 16.10 18.76 -16.00
C GLN A 12 15.06 18.87 -17.14
N ASP A 13 15.15 18.05 -18.20
CA ASP A 13 14.33 18.24 -19.41
C ASP A 13 13.12 17.30 -19.58
N ASN A 14 12.85 16.41 -18.63
CA ASN A 14 11.77 15.40 -18.75
C ASN A 14 10.77 15.40 -17.58
N THR A 15 10.49 16.57 -16.98
CA THR A 15 9.53 16.70 -15.87
C THR A 15 8.22 17.39 -16.30
N PRO A 16 7.30 16.77 -17.07
CA PRO A 16 5.99 17.33 -17.38
C PRO A 16 4.86 16.71 -16.52
N LEU A 17 5.13 16.39 -15.25
CA LEU A 17 4.07 16.11 -14.26
C LEU A 17 4.04 17.16 -13.12
N ASN A 18 5.14 17.90 -12.93
CA ASN A 18 5.36 18.79 -11.79
C ASN A 18 4.66 20.15 -11.89
N ASN A 19 3.47 20.24 -12.50
CA ASN A 19 2.63 21.41 -12.23
C ASN A 19 1.91 21.25 -10.87
N PHE A 20 2.70 21.13 -9.80
CA PHE A 20 2.21 21.09 -8.42
C PHE A 20 1.59 22.43 -7.97
N SER A 21 1.64 23.48 -8.80
CA SER A 21 1.12 24.81 -8.46
C SER A 21 -0.32 24.77 -7.91
N ASN A 22 -1.13 23.84 -8.41
CA ASN A 22 -2.52 23.63 -7.99
C ASN A 22 -2.75 22.32 -7.23
N TYR A 23 -1.72 21.49 -7.01
CA TYR A 23 -1.86 20.29 -6.18
C TYR A 23 -1.83 20.68 -4.70
N ARG A 24 -2.78 20.18 -3.93
CA ARG A 24 -2.82 20.29 -2.47
C ARG A 24 -2.98 18.88 -1.93
N PRO A 25 -1.91 18.27 -1.37
CA PRO A 25 -2.02 16.96 -0.75
C PRO A 25 -3.13 16.96 0.29
N THR A 26 -3.92 15.90 0.35
CA THR A 26 -4.91 15.72 1.40
C THR A 26 -4.23 15.06 2.59
N PRO A 27 -4.17 15.70 3.78
CA PRO A 27 -3.67 15.04 4.97
C PRO A 27 -4.53 13.81 5.30
N PRO A 28 -3.92 12.66 5.65
CA PRO A 28 -4.66 11.48 6.06
C PRO A 28 -5.62 11.76 7.23
N ALA A 29 -6.85 11.27 7.14
CA ALA A 29 -7.81 11.32 8.25
C ALA A 29 -7.34 10.48 9.47
N LYS A 30 -6.59 9.41 9.22
CA LYS A 30 -6.00 8.50 10.22
C LYS A 30 -4.50 8.29 9.94
N PRO A 31 -3.63 9.25 10.27
CA PRO A 31 -2.19 9.09 10.12
C PRO A 31 -1.65 8.04 11.10
N GLY A 32 -0.41 7.58 10.90
CA GLY A 32 0.23 6.58 11.76
C GLY A 32 -0.06 5.14 11.34
N ILE A 33 0.28 4.19 12.21
CA ILE A 33 0.19 2.74 11.93
C ILE A 33 -1.10 2.18 12.54
N HIS A 34 -1.82 1.38 11.75
CA HIS A 34 -3.09 0.77 12.10
C HIS A 34 -3.11 -0.70 11.71
N THR A 35 -3.50 -1.56 12.65
CA THR A 35 -3.66 -2.99 12.43
C THR A 35 -5.15 -3.35 12.42
N ILE A 36 -5.58 -4.10 11.41
CA ILE A 36 -6.93 -4.65 11.29
C ILE A 36 -6.82 -6.17 11.27
N LYS A 37 -7.32 -6.84 12.31
CA LYS A 37 -7.26 -8.30 12.43
C LYS A 37 -8.63 -8.92 12.24
N ASN A 38 -8.65 -10.17 11.77
CA ASN A 38 -9.85 -10.99 11.63
C ASN A 38 -10.89 -10.28 10.75
N ILE A 39 -10.45 -9.83 9.56
CA ILE A 39 -11.34 -9.19 8.60
C ILE A 39 -12.37 -10.23 8.16
N ASP A 40 -13.64 -9.83 8.18
CA ASP A 40 -14.76 -10.68 7.78
C ASP A 40 -14.61 -11.05 6.29
N ILE A 41 -14.56 -12.35 6.00
CA ILE A 41 -14.36 -12.85 4.63
C ILE A 41 -15.54 -12.45 3.75
N GLU A 42 -16.73 -12.37 4.32
CA GLU A 42 -17.95 -11.96 3.64
C GLU A 42 -17.83 -10.52 3.08
N GLU A 43 -17.09 -9.64 3.75
CA GLU A 43 -16.78 -8.29 3.23
C GLU A 43 -15.80 -8.32 2.05
N LEU A 44 -14.97 -9.36 1.95
CA LEU A 44 -13.94 -9.50 0.92
C LEU A 44 -14.45 -10.16 -0.36
N ILE A 45 -15.51 -10.97 -0.30
CA ILE A 45 -16.06 -11.68 -1.47
C ILE A 45 -16.32 -10.74 -2.67
N PRO A 46 -16.89 -9.53 -2.50
CA PRO A 46 -17.08 -8.58 -3.61
C PRO A 46 -15.80 -8.10 -4.29
N TYR A 47 -14.66 -8.21 -3.59
CA TYR A 47 -13.33 -7.76 -4.05
C TYR A 47 -12.51 -8.89 -4.68
N ILE A 48 -13.04 -10.11 -4.76
CA ILE A 48 -12.38 -11.21 -5.45
C ILE A 48 -12.46 -11.02 -6.97
N ASP A 49 -11.32 -10.81 -7.63
CA ASP A 49 -11.23 -10.96 -9.08
C ASP A 49 -11.12 -12.44 -9.46
N TRP A 50 -12.28 -13.02 -9.77
CA TRP A 50 -12.43 -14.40 -10.20
C TRP A 50 -11.74 -14.74 -11.51
N THR A 51 -11.34 -13.76 -12.33
CA THR A 51 -10.58 -14.01 -13.56
C THR A 51 -9.29 -14.76 -13.26
N PHE A 52 -8.57 -14.32 -12.24
CA PHE A 52 -7.31 -14.93 -11.82
C PHE A 52 -7.49 -16.25 -11.06
N PHE A 53 -8.66 -16.47 -10.45
CA PHE A 53 -9.02 -17.79 -9.93
C PHE A 53 -9.06 -18.82 -11.06
N PHE A 54 -9.71 -18.51 -12.19
CA PHE A 54 -9.72 -19.40 -13.36
C PHE A 54 -8.34 -19.57 -13.97
N TYR A 55 -7.54 -18.50 -14.05
CA TYR A 55 -6.17 -18.61 -14.54
C TYR A 55 -5.30 -19.54 -13.69
N ALA A 56 -5.44 -19.52 -12.35
CA ALA A 56 -4.73 -20.46 -11.48
C ALA A 56 -5.10 -21.93 -11.76
N TRP A 57 -6.33 -22.18 -12.20
CA TRP A 57 -6.82 -23.47 -12.69
C TRP A 57 -6.55 -23.72 -14.19
N LYS A 58 -5.73 -22.88 -14.83
CA LYS A 58 -5.39 -22.95 -16.26
C LYS A 58 -6.59 -22.80 -17.20
N LEU A 59 -7.68 -22.23 -16.71
CA LEU A 59 -8.85 -21.87 -17.50
C LEU A 59 -8.76 -20.41 -17.93
N THR A 60 -8.39 -20.19 -19.19
CA THR A 60 -8.23 -18.83 -19.72
C THR A 60 -9.57 -18.22 -20.12
N GLY A 61 -9.88 -17.05 -19.57
CA GLY A 61 -11.06 -16.26 -19.91
C GLY A 61 -11.43 -15.29 -18.79
N LYS A 62 -12.06 -14.17 -19.15
CA LYS A 62 -12.44 -13.13 -18.19
C LYS A 62 -13.72 -13.49 -17.45
N TYR A 63 -13.76 -13.31 -16.12
CA TYR A 63 -15.01 -13.42 -15.37
C TYR A 63 -15.89 -12.17 -15.56
N PRO A 64 -17.23 -12.30 -15.66
CA PRO A 64 -18.02 -13.53 -15.72
C PRO A 64 -18.19 -14.09 -17.15
N THR A 65 -17.61 -13.44 -18.16
CA THR A 65 -17.80 -13.79 -19.58
C THR A 65 -17.38 -15.22 -19.93
N ILE A 66 -16.41 -15.79 -19.21
CA ILE A 66 -15.94 -17.17 -19.36
C ILE A 66 -17.06 -18.21 -19.22
N PHE A 67 -18.12 -17.91 -18.46
CA PHE A 67 -19.27 -18.81 -18.33
C PHE A 67 -20.01 -19.01 -19.65
N ASN A 68 -19.96 -18.03 -20.56
CA ASN A 68 -20.62 -18.13 -21.86
C ASN A 68 -19.71 -18.70 -22.96
N ASP A 69 -18.47 -19.07 -22.62
CA ASP A 69 -17.56 -19.72 -23.56
C ASP A 69 -18.14 -21.08 -24.00
N PRO A 70 -18.24 -21.37 -25.31
CA PRO A 70 -18.87 -22.59 -25.83
C PRO A 70 -18.09 -23.87 -25.51
N VAL A 71 -16.81 -23.76 -25.16
CA VAL A 71 -15.93 -24.89 -24.85
C VAL A 71 -15.70 -25.00 -23.34
N LYS A 72 -15.36 -23.88 -22.69
CA LYS A 72 -14.93 -23.84 -21.28
C LYS A 72 -16.06 -23.51 -20.30
N GLY A 73 -17.19 -23.00 -20.78
CA GLY A 73 -18.21 -22.41 -19.92
C GLY A 73 -18.89 -23.39 -18.96
N ALA A 74 -19.00 -24.67 -19.32
CA ALA A 74 -19.54 -25.69 -18.43
C ALA A 74 -18.58 -25.96 -17.26
N GLU A 75 -17.31 -26.25 -17.56
CA GLU A 75 -16.25 -26.49 -16.57
C GLU A 75 -16.02 -25.27 -15.67
N ALA A 76 -16.03 -24.06 -16.23
CA ALA A 76 -15.88 -22.82 -15.46
C ALA A 76 -17.03 -22.63 -14.45
N ARG A 77 -18.28 -22.95 -14.80
CA ARG A 77 -19.40 -22.86 -13.86
C ARG A 77 -19.28 -23.89 -12.75
N GLU A 78 -18.96 -25.14 -13.09
CA GLU A 78 -18.76 -26.20 -12.10
C GLU A 78 -17.63 -25.86 -11.12
N LEU A 79 -16.48 -25.43 -11.64
CA LEU A 79 -15.35 -25.01 -10.82
C LEU A 79 -15.69 -23.82 -9.91
N TYR A 80 -16.46 -22.85 -10.43
CA TYR A 80 -16.94 -21.73 -9.62
C TYR A 80 -17.88 -22.19 -8.50
N GLU A 81 -18.82 -23.09 -8.78
CA GLU A 81 -19.73 -23.65 -7.78
C GLU A 81 -18.95 -24.39 -6.68
N GLN A 82 -17.92 -25.16 -7.04
CA GLN A 82 -17.02 -25.79 -6.07
C GLN A 82 -16.27 -24.73 -5.24
N ALA A 83 -15.76 -23.67 -5.87
CA ALA A 83 -15.12 -22.58 -5.14
C ALA A 83 -16.07 -21.90 -4.14
N GLN A 84 -17.33 -21.72 -4.51
CA GLN A 84 -18.37 -21.20 -3.60
C GLN A 84 -18.64 -22.15 -2.43
N HIS A 85 -18.59 -23.47 -2.65
CA HIS A 85 -18.70 -24.46 -1.59
C HIS A 85 -17.52 -24.36 -0.61
N TYR A 86 -16.28 -24.36 -1.12
CA TYR A 86 -15.08 -24.23 -0.29
C TYR A 86 -14.99 -22.87 0.43
N LEU A 87 -15.47 -21.78 -0.16
CA LEU A 87 -15.58 -20.50 0.57
C LEU A 87 -16.47 -20.62 1.81
N LYS A 88 -17.60 -21.32 1.71
CA LYS A 88 -18.47 -21.58 2.87
C LYS A 88 -17.77 -22.44 3.92
N GLU A 89 -17.03 -23.45 3.50
CA GLU A 89 -16.24 -24.27 4.43
C GLU A 89 -15.17 -23.42 5.13
N ILE A 90 -14.42 -22.62 4.37
CA ILE A 90 -13.40 -21.68 4.88
C ILE A 90 -13.98 -20.78 5.97
N ILE A 91 -15.14 -20.18 5.71
CA ILE A 91 -15.85 -19.32 6.67
C ILE A 91 -16.30 -20.13 7.88
N SER A 92 -17.07 -21.21 7.67
CA SER A 92 -17.69 -21.98 8.75
C SER A 92 -16.68 -22.58 9.73
N ASN A 93 -15.53 -23.00 9.22
CA ASN A 93 -14.47 -23.62 10.00
C ASN A 93 -13.40 -22.61 10.41
N ASN A 94 -13.48 -21.33 10.01
CA ASN A 94 -12.44 -20.32 10.20
C ASN A 94 -11.07 -20.83 9.71
N LEU A 95 -11.02 -21.41 8.50
CA LEU A 95 -9.79 -22.00 7.93
C LEU A 95 -8.78 -20.95 7.51
N ILE A 96 -9.25 -19.78 7.11
CA ILE A 96 -8.42 -18.68 6.63
C ILE A 96 -8.80 -17.45 7.45
N THR A 97 -7.82 -16.71 7.94
CA THR A 97 -8.05 -15.45 8.65
C THR A 97 -7.32 -14.32 7.94
N PRO A 98 -8.04 -13.39 7.31
CA PRO A 98 -7.43 -12.22 6.71
C PRO A 98 -7.05 -11.16 7.75
N HIS A 99 -5.85 -10.59 7.57
CA HIS A 99 -5.32 -9.49 8.37
C HIS A 99 -4.74 -8.41 7.47
N ALA A 100 -4.78 -7.17 7.95
CA ALA A 100 -4.15 -6.04 7.31
C ALA A 100 -3.39 -5.20 8.34
N ILE A 101 -2.29 -4.61 7.89
CA ILE A 101 -1.61 -3.52 8.57
C ILE A 101 -1.26 -2.45 7.56
N TYR A 102 -1.51 -1.19 7.90
CA TYR A 102 -1.14 -0.07 7.05
C TYR A 102 -0.58 1.08 7.88
N GLY A 103 0.14 1.97 7.23
CA GLY A 103 0.63 3.19 7.81
C GLY A 103 0.58 4.34 6.84
N LEU A 104 0.17 5.53 7.29
CA LEU A 104 0.10 6.74 6.48
C LEU A 104 1.01 7.80 7.09
N PHE A 105 2.02 8.23 6.33
CA PHE A 105 3.13 9.03 6.85
C PHE A 105 3.36 10.28 6.00
N PRO A 106 3.75 11.42 6.62
CA PRO A 106 4.32 12.53 5.89
C PRO A 106 5.55 12.06 5.09
N ALA A 107 5.62 12.48 3.83
CA ALA A 107 6.70 12.12 2.93
C ALA A 107 6.96 13.20 1.87
N HIS A 108 8.18 13.23 1.35
CA HIS A 108 8.53 14.06 0.20
C HIS A 108 9.58 13.37 -0.66
N SER A 109 9.69 13.82 -1.91
CA SER A 109 10.75 13.36 -2.80
C SER A 109 12.07 14.05 -2.51
N GLN A 110 13.15 13.30 -2.62
CA GLN A 110 14.52 13.80 -2.68
C GLN A 110 15.24 13.10 -3.83
N GLY A 111 15.27 13.74 -5.00
CA GLY A 111 15.69 13.09 -6.24
C GLY A 111 14.77 11.93 -6.59
N ASP A 112 15.33 10.73 -6.73
CA ASP A 112 14.59 9.49 -7.06
C ASP A 112 14.10 8.72 -5.81
N ASP A 113 14.19 9.31 -4.63
CA ASP A 113 13.81 8.66 -3.37
C ASP A 113 12.57 9.30 -2.74
N ALA A 114 11.84 8.51 -1.95
CA ALA A 114 10.89 9.02 -0.98
C ALA A 114 11.52 9.04 0.42
N ILE A 115 11.41 10.18 1.11
CA ILE A 115 11.83 10.36 2.49
C ILE A 115 10.60 10.37 3.38
N LEU A 116 10.51 9.43 4.31
CA LEU A 116 9.33 9.17 5.15
C LEU A 116 9.60 9.51 6.60
N TYR A 117 8.64 10.19 7.23
CA TYR A 117 8.71 10.60 8.63
C TYR A 117 7.76 9.77 9.47
N VAL A 118 8.32 8.81 10.20
CA VAL A 118 7.56 7.91 11.08
C VAL A 118 7.71 8.40 12.51
N ASN A 119 6.62 8.91 13.09
CA ASN A 119 6.60 9.24 14.52
C ASN A 119 6.24 7.97 15.33
N PRO A 120 7.14 7.47 16.19
CA PRO A 120 6.89 6.26 16.98
C PRO A 120 5.70 6.36 17.95
N ALA A 121 5.22 7.56 18.28
CA ALA A 121 4.10 7.76 19.21
C ALA A 121 2.69 7.51 18.61
N ASN A 122 2.55 7.37 17.29
CA ASN A 122 1.25 7.25 16.60
C ASN A 122 0.84 5.78 16.31
N GLN A 123 1.07 4.88 17.27
CA GLN A 123 0.57 3.50 17.20
C GLN A 123 -0.84 3.45 17.82
N THR A 124 -1.86 3.16 17.02
CA THR A 124 -3.21 2.92 17.53
C THR A 124 -3.66 1.52 17.16
N ASP A 125 -3.74 0.64 18.16
CA ASP A 125 -4.38 -0.67 18.02
C ASP A 125 -5.90 -0.49 18.01
N GLN A 126 -6.52 -0.63 16.83
CA GLN A 126 -7.97 -0.85 16.74
C GLN A 126 -8.23 -2.36 16.79
N THR A 127 -8.30 -2.91 18.00
CA THR A 127 -8.89 -4.24 18.20
C THR A 127 -10.41 -4.09 18.14
N ASN A 128 -11.06 -4.71 17.15
CA ASN A 128 -12.51 -4.80 17.08
C ASN A 128 -13.05 -5.50 18.35
N GLN A 129 -13.66 -4.73 19.26
CA GLN A 129 -14.46 -5.28 20.35
C GLN A 129 -15.84 -5.63 19.82
N SER A 130 -16.06 -6.92 19.58
CA SER A 130 -17.38 -7.53 19.52
C SER A 130 -17.44 -8.67 20.52
N GLU A 131 -17.47 -8.33 21.82
CA GLU A 131 -17.87 -9.27 22.88
C GLU A 131 -19.34 -9.06 23.24
N SER A 132 -20.17 -9.87 22.61
CA SER A 132 -21.56 -10.09 22.98
C SER A 132 -21.62 -10.87 24.30
N THR A 133 -21.66 -10.19 25.45
CA THR A 133 -21.99 -10.87 26.71
C THR A 133 -23.51 -10.86 26.92
N VAL A 134 -24.12 -12.01 26.66
CA VAL A 134 -25.48 -12.36 27.10
C VAL A 134 -25.47 -12.44 28.63
N GLN A 135 -26.03 -11.43 29.30
CA GLN A 135 -26.34 -11.52 30.73
C GLN A 135 -27.63 -12.33 30.92
N THR A 136 -27.49 -13.57 31.38
CA THR A 136 -28.58 -14.35 31.94
C THR A 136 -28.80 -13.94 33.40
N ASN A 137 -30.00 -13.42 33.70
CA ASN A 137 -30.46 -13.16 35.04
C ASN A 137 -30.60 -14.48 35.82
N SER A 138 -29.92 -14.60 36.96
CA SER A 138 -30.21 -15.61 37.97
C SER A 138 -30.16 -14.97 39.35
N THR A 139 -31.34 -14.82 39.94
CA THR A 139 -31.59 -14.36 41.31
C THR A 139 -31.22 -15.45 42.32
N SER A 140 -30.49 -15.12 43.38
CA SER A 140 -30.67 -15.75 44.70
C SER A 140 -30.15 -14.87 45.83
N GLN A 141 -31.01 -14.77 46.85
CA GLN A 141 -30.85 -14.04 48.10
C GLN A 141 -29.86 -14.75 49.04
N GLN A 142 -29.15 -14.01 49.91
CA GLN A 142 -29.27 -14.15 51.37
C GLN A 142 -28.37 -13.18 52.18
N SER A 143 -29.05 -12.40 53.03
CA SER A 143 -28.75 -11.84 54.37
C SER A 143 -27.33 -11.81 54.96
N SER A 144 -26.94 -10.64 55.51
CA SER A 144 -26.69 -10.36 56.96
C SER A 144 -25.94 -9.00 57.09
N LEU A 145 -26.54 -7.93 57.65
CA LEU A 145 -26.74 -7.55 59.06
C LEU A 145 -25.65 -6.58 59.60
N ILE A 146 -26.10 -5.42 60.13
CA ILE A 146 -25.56 -4.49 61.17
C ILE A 146 -24.21 -3.75 60.87
N HIS A 147 -24.00 -2.46 61.16
CA HIS A 147 -24.48 -1.58 62.25
C HIS A 147 -24.49 -0.08 61.82
N SER A 148 -25.27 0.70 62.56
CA SER A 148 -25.53 2.14 62.49
C SER A 148 -24.39 3.03 62.98
N ASP A 149 -24.34 4.30 62.51
CA ASP A 149 -24.50 5.50 63.37
C ASP A 149 -24.49 6.82 62.54
N THR A 150 -25.70 7.37 62.37
CA THR A 150 -26.21 8.73 62.72
C THR A 150 -25.18 9.80 63.18
N LEU A 151 -25.19 11.12 62.84
CA LEU A 151 -26.24 12.17 62.77
C LEU A 151 -25.70 13.48 62.10
N ILE A 152 -26.57 14.15 61.32
CA ILE A 152 -27.00 15.58 61.35
C ILE A 152 -25.96 16.70 61.09
N ALA A 153 -26.02 17.37 59.93
CA ALA A 153 -26.73 18.64 59.59
C ALA A 153 -25.96 19.90 60.06
N SER A 154 -26.01 21.09 59.46
CA SER A 154 -26.70 21.74 58.34
C SER A 154 -26.02 23.11 58.20
N GLU A 155 -26.01 23.74 57.03
CA GLU A 155 -26.58 25.09 56.81
C GLU A 155 -26.17 25.70 55.46
N GLN A 156 -27.17 26.33 54.85
CA GLN A 156 -27.14 27.07 53.60
C GLN A 156 -26.56 28.49 53.82
N ASN A 157 -25.96 29.08 52.79
CA ASN A 157 -26.34 30.42 52.36
C ASN A 157 -25.79 30.82 50.97
N ASN A 158 -26.67 31.47 50.22
CA ASN A 158 -26.51 32.08 48.89
C ASN A 158 -25.58 33.31 48.88
N HIS A 159 -24.89 33.58 47.75
CA HIS A 159 -24.99 34.87 47.03
C HIS A 159 -24.28 34.91 45.65
N SER A 160 -25.09 35.13 44.61
CA SER A 160 -24.95 35.98 43.41
C SER A 160 -23.60 36.28 42.70
N PHE A 161 -23.63 36.01 41.37
CA PHE A 161 -23.16 36.83 40.23
C PHE A 161 -21.76 37.46 40.22
N GLN A 162 -20.93 37.04 39.25
CA GLN A 162 -20.43 37.94 38.20
C GLN A 162 -19.80 37.19 37.01
N SER A 163 -20.20 37.59 35.82
CA SER A 163 -19.56 37.33 34.53
C SER A 163 -18.18 37.97 34.47
N ASN A 164 -17.18 37.27 33.93
CA ASN A 164 -16.11 37.90 33.16
C ASN A 164 -15.48 36.91 32.19
N SER A 165 -15.51 37.33 30.92
CA SER A 165 -14.79 36.78 29.79
C SER A 165 -13.30 36.99 29.96
N THR A 166 -12.49 35.93 29.83
CA THR A 166 -11.09 36.04 29.40
C THR A 166 -10.64 34.73 28.78
N SER A 167 -10.54 34.77 27.46
CA SER A 167 -9.58 34.05 26.63
C SER A 167 -8.24 33.82 27.33
N SER A 168 -7.69 32.59 27.21
CA SER A 168 -6.25 32.22 27.18
C SER A 168 -5.82 31.05 28.08
N ILE A 169 -6.36 29.84 27.90
CA ILE A 169 -5.64 28.61 28.27
C ILE A 169 -5.88 27.51 27.20
N ARG A 170 -5.24 27.69 26.04
CA ARG A 170 -4.94 26.62 25.07
C ARG A 170 -3.54 26.88 24.52
N GLN A 171 -2.55 26.70 25.37
CA GLN A 171 -1.16 26.54 24.97
C GLN A 171 -0.49 25.77 26.09
N ASN A 172 -0.13 24.53 25.79
CA ASN A 172 0.97 23.74 26.35
C ASN A 172 0.58 22.26 26.26
N ASN A 173 0.88 21.67 25.10
CA ASN A 173 1.28 20.28 24.93
C ASN A 173 1.77 20.10 23.47
N LEU A 174 2.81 20.84 23.10
CA LEU A 174 3.51 20.66 21.81
C LEU A 174 5.03 20.73 22.06
N SER A 175 5.54 19.77 22.82
CA SER A 175 6.99 19.58 22.98
C SER A 175 7.25 18.13 23.40
N ASN A 176 7.12 17.22 22.43
CA ASN A 176 7.81 15.93 22.43
C ASN A 176 8.14 15.61 20.97
N GLN A 177 9.06 16.40 20.40
CA GLN A 177 9.70 16.08 19.13
C GLN A 177 10.77 15.02 19.41
N THR A 178 10.45 13.76 19.15
CA THR A 178 11.46 12.70 19.11
C THR A 178 12.19 12.79 17.77
N ASN A 179 13.48 13.11 17.81
CA ASN A 179 14.42 13.02 16.68
C ASN A 179 14.54 11.57 16.20
N SER A 180 13.62 11.13 15.33
CA SER A 180 13.77 9.87 14.58
C SER A 180 14.31 10.19 13.20
N THR A 181 15.44 9.58 12.85
CA THR A 181 15.97 9.57 11.48
C THR A 181 14.88 9.14 10.49
N PRO A 182 14.64 9.87 9.39
CA PRO A 182 13.63 9.48 8.41
C PRO A 182 14.04 8.20 7.67
N TYR A 183 13.04 7.47 7.18
CA TYR A 183 13.25 6.30 6.31
C TYR A 183 13.41 6.76 4.87
N ARG A 184 14.31 6.12 4.12
CA ARG A 184 14.52 6.35 2.68
C ARG A 184 14.06 5.14 1.90
N LEU A 185 13.09 5.33 1.01
CA LEU A 185 12.69 4.33 0.01
C LEU A 185 13.32 4.71 -1.32
N CYS A 186 14.08 3.78 -1.91
CA CYS A 186 14.85 4.06 -3.11
C CYS A 186 14.09 3.59 -4.35
N PHE A 187 13.82 4.51 -5.29
CA PHE A 187 13.21 4.16 -6.56
C PHE A 187 14.19 4.30 -7.74
N LEU A 188 13.78 3.69 -8.85
CA LEU A 188 14.45 3.73 -10.14
C LEU A 188 13.64 4.57 -11.11
N ARG A 189 14.32 5.12 -12.11
CA ARG A 189 13.73 5.99 -13.13
C ARG A 189 13.91 5.39 -14.51
N ASN A 190 12.91 5.54 -15.37
CA ASN A 190 13.07 5.22 -16.78
C ASN A 190 14.30 5.92 -17.39
N GLN A 191 15.11 5.20 -18.17
CA GLN A 191 16.22 5.79 -18.94
C GLN A 191 16.09 5.57 -20.45
N GLU A 192 14.97 5.04 -20.92
CA GLU A 192 14.73 4.89 -22.36
C GLU A 192 14.58 6.25 -23.05
N GLN A 193 15.08 6.35 -24.29
CA GLN A 193 14.78 7.50 -25.15
C GLN A 193 13.30 7.48 -25.55
N LYS A 194 12.56 8.53 -25.15
CA LYS A 194 11.12 8.68 -25.43
C LYS A 194 10.84 9.84 -26.40
N PRO A 195 9.66 9.88 -27.04
CA PRO A 195 9.23 11.03 -27.82
C PRO A 195 9.26 12.32 -26.98
N PRO A 196 9.52 13.49 -27.60
CA PRO A 196 9.46 14.78 -26.90
C PRO A 196 8.13 14.97 -26.16
N GLY A 197 8.20 15.43 -24.90
CA GLY A 197 7.02 15.64 -24.05
C GLY A 197 6.59 14.42 -23.23
N THR A 198 7.16 13.23 -23.46
CA THR A 198 6.89 12.05 -22.63
C THR A 198 7.92 11.94 -21.49
N PRO A 199 7.49 11.94 -20.21
CA PRO A 199 8.42 11.87 -19.08
C PRO A 199 9.15 10.54 -18.97
N ASN A 200 10.33 10.61 -18.34
CA ASN A 200 10.96 9.46 -17.72
C ASN A 200 10.52 9.37 -16.25
N LEU A 201 9.60 8.43 -16.00
CA LEU A 201 8.91 8.31 -14.73
C LEU A 201 9.78 7.64 -13.66
N CYS A 202 9.62 8.12 -12.44
CA CYS A 202 10.06 7.54 -11.17
C CYS A 202 8.90 7.64 -10.17
N LEU A 203 8.74 6.67 -9.27
CA LEU A 203 7.66 6.74 -8.26
C LEU A 203 7.78 7.97 -7.34
N ALA A 204 9.01 8.44 -7.09
CA ALA A 204 9.25 9.66 -6.31
C ALA A 204 8.63 10.91 -6.96
N ASP A 205 8.39 10.93 -8.27
CA ASP A 205 7.79 12.07 -8.97
C ASP A 205 6.35 12.37 -8.51
N PHE A 206 5.70 11.41 -7.84
CA PHE A 206 4.34 11.57 -7.32
C PHE A 206 4.30 12.14 -5.89
N LEU A 207 5.44 12.54 -5.33
CA LEU A 207 5.54 13.22 -4.05
C LEU A 207 6.07 14.64 -4.26
N LEU A 208 5.54 15.59 -3.49
CA LEU A 208 6.08 16.95 -3.44
C LEU A 208 7.57 16.90 -3.05
N PRO A 209 8.42 17.70 -3.70
CA PRO A 209 9.84 17.78 -3.34
C PRO A 209 10.01 18.45 -1.99
N HIS A 210 11.14 18.18 -1.32
CA HIS A 210 11.50 18.87 -0.08
C HIS A 210 11.48 20.41 -0.29
N PRO A 211 10.92 21.22 0.64
CA PRO A 211 10.82 22.68 0.49
C PRO A 211 12.14 23.40 0.15
N ILE A 212 13.28 22.86 0.58
CA ILE A 212 14.61 23.41 0.30
C ILE A 212 15.02 23.22 -1.17
N ASP A 213 14.57 22.14 -1.83
CA ASP A 213 14.84 21.89 -3.25
C ASP A 213 14.00 22.80 -4.16
N SER A 214 12.87 23.34 -3.66
CA SER A 214 11.98 24.22 -4.43
C SER A 214 12.59 25.59 -4.77
N ASN A 215 13.63 26.03 -4.04
CA ASN A 215 14.35 27.28 -4.32
C ASN A 215 15.27 27.21 -5.56
N ASN A 216 15.45 26.03 -6.15
CA ASN A 216 16.17 25.86 -7.42
C ASN A 216 15.25 25.81 -8.65
N ILE A 217 13.94 26.06 -8.49
CA ILE A 217 13.03 26.25 -9.62
C ILE A 217 13.26 27.65 -10.19
N VAL A 218 14.10 27.75 -11.22
CA VAL A 218 14.29 28.99 -11.98
C VAL A 218 12.94 29.43 -12.55
N PRO A 219 12.43 30.64 -12.23
CA PRO A 219 11.23 31.15 -12.87
C PRO A 219 11.51 31.34 -14.37
N GLY A 220 10.66 30.75 -15.21
CA GLY A 220 10.74 30.87 -16.66
C GLY A 220 10.87 32.33 -17.09
N ASN A 221 11.95 32.63 -17.80
CA ASN A 221 12.29 33.95 -18.29
C ASN A 221 11.23 34.40 -19.32
N GLN A 222 10.30 35.27 -18.90
CA GLN A 222 9.52 36.05 -19.85
C GLN A 222 10.43 37.11 -20.45
N ASN A 223 10.92 36.88 -21.66
CA ASN A 223 11.38 37.95 -22.52
C ASN A 223 10.72 37.84 -23.89
N SER A 224 9.91 38.86 -24.14
CA SER A 224 9.37 39.29 -25.42
C SER A 224 10.46 39.47 -26.47
N SER A 225 10.25 38.92 -27.66
CA SER A 225 10.64 39.58 -28.90
C SER A 225 9.81 39.06 -30.06
N ASP A 226 9.01 39.96 -30.60
CA ASP A 226 8.36 39.86 -31.90
C ASP A 226 9.34 39.50 -33.02
N SER A 227 8.92 38.62 -33.93
CA SER A 227 9.08 38.88 -35.36
C SER A 227 8.17 37.97 -36.20
N ASN A 228 7.26 38.64 -36.90
CA ASN A 228 6.47 38.17 -38.03
C ASN A 228 7.26 37.32 -39.04
N VAL A 229 6.74 36.14 -39.40
CA VAL A 229 6.74 35.67 -40.80
C VAL A 229 5.43 34.92 -41.06
N ALA A 230 4.57 35.53 -41.87
CA ALA A 230 3.42 34.89 -42.47
C ALA A 230 3.87 34.00 -43.64
N SER A 231 3.33 32.79 -43.75
CA SER A 231 3.23 32.06 -45.02
C SER A 231 2.08 31.06 -44.98
N LYS A 232 1.07 31.34 -45.81
CA LYS A 232 -0.01 30.45 -46.24
C LYS A 232 0.56 29.16 -46.83
N THR A 233 -0.01 27.99 -46.56
CA THR A 233 -0.74 27.18 -47.57
C THR A 233 -1.26 25.82 -47.02
N THR A 234 -2.53 25.56 -47.36
CA THR A 234 -3.19 24.27 -47.67
C THR A 234 -3.20 23.12 -46.66
N ALA A 235 -4.42 22.83 -46.21
CA ALA A 235 -4.85 21.53 -45.71
C ALA A 235 -4.68 20.42 -46.77
N PRO A 236 -4.50 19.17 -46.31
CA PRO A 236 -5.45 18.15 -46.72
C PRO A 236 -6.06 17.41 -45.52
N GLN A 237 -7.35 17.15 -45.63
CA GLN A 237 -8.00 16.11 -44.88
C GLN A 237 -7.45 14.76 -45.32
N ASN A 238 -7.04 13.93 -44.36
CA ASN A 238 -7.32 12.50 -44.46
C ASN A 238 -7.40 11.89 -43.07
N SER A 239 -8.48 11.14 -42.90
CA SER A 239 -8.78 10.18 -41.86
C SER A 239 -7.65 9.16 -41.68
N ASP A 240 -7.25 8.93 -40.43
CA ASP A 240 -6.92 7.60 -39.89
C ASP A 240 -6.71 7.73 -38.38
N ASN A 241 -7.80 7.63 -37.62
CA ASN A 241 -7.75 7.46 -36.16
C ASN A 241 -7.35 6.01 -35.86
N GLN A 242 -6.06 5.75 -35.71
CA GLN A 242 -5.62 4.56 -35.00
C GLN A 242 -5.48 4.89 -33.50
N HIS A 243 -6.52 4.49 -32.76
CA HIS A 243 -6.48 4.33 -31.32
C HIS A 243 -5.33 3.40 -30.94
N TYR A 244 -4.34 3.93 -30.21
CA TYR A 244 -3.47 3.10 -29.40
C TYR A 244 -4.27 2.61 -28.19
N THR A 245 -4.72 1.36 -28.25
CA THR A 245 -5.14 0.60 -27.06
C THR A 245 -3.88 0.16 -26.30
N PRO A 246 -3.71 0.51 -25.02
CA PRO A 246 -2.66 -0.10 -24.22
C PRO A 246 -2.93 -1.60 -24.13
N ASN A 247 -1.99 -2.42 -24.60
CA ASN A 247 -2.00 -3.86 -24.32
C ASN A 247 -2.04 -4.06 -22.80
N GLU A 248 -3.03 -4.82 -22.35
CA GLU A 248 -3.12 -5.35 -21.00
C GLU A 248 -1.81 -6.13 -20.74
N LEU A 249 -0.88 -5.53 -20.00
CA LEU A 249 0.26 -6.26 -19.44
C LEU A 249 -0.30 -7.16 -18.34
N ASP A 250 -0.27 -8.46 -18.63
CA ASP A 250 -0.66 -9.57 -17.78
C ASP A 250 0.22 -9.62 -16.52
N THR A 251 -0.32 -9.18 -15.37
CA THR A 251 0.41 -8.98 -14.11
C THR A 251 0.32 -10.16 -13.12
N SER A 252 -0.12 -11.35 -13.53
CA SER A 252 -0.30 -12.47 -12.58
C SER A 252 0.46 -13.76 -12.93
N THR A 253 1.26 -13.79 -14.00
CA THR A 253 1.85 -15.05 -14.48
C THR A 253 3.05 -15.53 -13.66
N GLN A 254 3.60 -14.72 -12.74
CA GLN A 254 4.76 -15.12 -11.93
C GLN A 254 4.42 -15.85 -10.62
N THR A 255 3.17 -15.78 -10.13
CA THR A 255 2.73 -16.54 -8.95
C THR A 255 2.48 -18.02 -9.27
N ILE A 256 2.18 -18.35 -10.53
CA ILE A 256 1.85 -19.72 -10.97
C ILE A 256 3.09 -20.63 -10.99
N SER A 257 4.30 -20.08 -11.16
CA SER A 257 5.55 -20.85 -11.18
C SER A 257 5.94 -21.44 -9.82
N ALA A 258 5.39 -20.94 -8.70
CA ALA A 258 5.73 -21.42 -7.36
C ALA A 258 4.96 -22.69 -6.93
N LEU A 259 3.78 -22.95 -7.52
CA LEU A 259 2.92 -24.07 -7.13
C LEU A 259 3.42 -25.44 -7.60
N THR A 260 4.45 -25.49 -8.46
CA THR A 260 4.98 -26.77 -8.97
C THR A 260 6.27 -27.22 -8.25
N ALA A 261 6.82 -26.41 -7.32
CA ALA A 261 8.15 -26.65 -6.72
C ALA A 261 8.15 -27.01 -5.23
N ALA A 262 7.01 -27.04 -4.53
CA ALA A 262 6.95 -27.30 -3.09
C ALA A 262 6.42 -28.70 -2.78
N ASN A 263 7.28 -29.71 -2.92
CA ASN A 263 7.05 -31.09 -2.45
C ASN A 263 8.34 -31.69 -1.88
N GLN A 264 9.00 -30.99 -0.95
CA GLN A 264 10.04 -31.59 -0.11
C GLN A 264 9.86 -31.18 1.35
N GLU A 265 9.74 -32.20 2.21
CA GLU A 265 9.67 -32.14 3.66
C GLU A 265 10.92 -31.45 4.22
N TYR A 266 10.74 -30.56 5.20
CA TYR A 266 11.84 -29.94 5.93
C TYR A 266 11.66 -30.16 7.43
N THR A 267 12.65 -30.76 8.07
CA THR A 267 12.74 -30.90 9.53
C THR A 267 13.50 -29.70 10.12
N PRO A 268 13.10 -29.17 11.29
CA PRO A 268 13.72 -27.97 11.86
C PRO A 268 15.00 -28.32 12.63
N ASN A 269 16.10 -27.63 12.34
CA ASN A 269 17.24 -27.53 13.24
C ASN A 269 17.26 -26.13 13.88
N GLU A 270 17.28 -26.09 15.21
CA GLU A 270 17.45 -24.90 16.03
C GLU A 270 18.82 -24.25 15.78
N LEU A 271 18.83 -22.99 15.32
CA LEU A 271 20.04 -22.15 15.38
C LEU A 271 19.69 -20.69 15.72
N ASP A 272 20.41 -20.25 16.75
CA ASP A 272 20.62 -18.93 17.37
C ASP A 272 20.13 -17.70 16.59
N ILE A 273 19.05 -17.09 17.12
CA ILE A 273 18.44 -15.83 16.70
C ILE A 273 19.06 -14.69 17.52
N SER A 274 20.13 -14.10 16.99
CA SER A 274 20.60 -12.78 17.42
C SER A 274 20.28 -11.75 16.33
N PRO A 275 19.64 -10.62 16.66
CA PRO A 275 19.21 -9.62 15.67
C PRO A 275 20.42 -8.93 15.02
N LYS A 276 20.53 -9.03 13.69
CA LYS A 276 21.46 -8.22 12.90
C LYS A 276 20.82 -6.86 12.64
N THR A 277 21.42 -5.83 13.22
CA THR A 277 20.98 -4.43 13.20
C THR A 277 20.86 -3.88 11.77
N THR A 278 19.65 -3.49 11.36
CA THR A 278 19.42 -2.67 10.15
C THR A 278 20.01 -1.27 10.39
N SER A 279 20.93 -0.84 9.51
CA SER A 279 21.69 0.40 9.69
C SER A 279 20.85 1.65 9.43
N ALA A 280 20.59 2.45 10.47
CA ALA A 280 20.08 3.80 10.35
C ALA A 280 21.16 4.73 9.74
N LEU A 281 20.85 5.41 8.62
CA LEU A 281 21.75 6.41 8.04
C LEU A 281 21.64 7.74 8.79
N THR A 282 22.75 8.19 9.38
CA THR A 282 22.87 9.48 10.07
C THR A 282 22.87 10.61 9.05
N THR A 283 21.69 11.14 8.74
CA THR A 283 21.55 12.47 8.14
C THR A 283 21.44 13.46 9.31
N ALA A 284 22.03 14.65 9.20
CA ALA A 284 22.04 15.64 10.27
C ALA A 284 20.65 15.78 10.92
N ASN A 285 20.58 15.59 12.25
CA ASN A 285 19.36 15.78 13.03
C ASN A 285 18.83 17.20 12.79
N GLN A 286 17.78 17.35 11.99
CA GLN A 286 17.12 18.62 11.77
C GLN A 286 15.71 18.55 12.32
N GLU A 287 15.39 19.51 13.19
CA GLU A 287 14.08 19.73 13.77
C GLU A 287 13.15 20.29 12.69
N TYR A 288 12.00 19.65 12.46
CA TYR A 288 10.96 20.13 11.55
C TYR A 288 9.98 21.02 12.29
N THR A 289 9.52 22.11 11.67
CA THR A 289 8.43 22.91 12.24
C THR A 289 7.07 22.31 11.83
N PRO A 290 6.02 22.37 12.68
CA PRO A 290 4.68 21.87 12.34
C PRO A 290 4.12 22.39 11.01
N ASN A 291 4.49 23.61 10.60
CA ASN A 291 4.03 24.23 9.35
C ASN A 291 4.64 23.60 8.08
N GLU A 292 5.81 22.93 8.18
CA GLU A 292 6.44 22.25 7.03
C GLU A 292 5.83 20.87 6.78
N LEU A 293 5.26 20.24 7.80
CA LEU A 293 4.50 18.99 7.69
C LEU A 293 3.07 19.23 7.15
N ASP A 294 2.50 20.41 7.36
CA ASP A 294 1.16 20.79 6.85
C ASP A 294 1.08 20.94 5.32
N ILE A 295 2.22 21.03 4.63
CA ILE A 295 2.33 21.09 3.17
C ILE A 295 2.99 19.85 2.55
N ALA A 296 3.34 18.86 3.38
CA ALA A 296 3.99 17.66 2.91
C ALA A 296 3.02 16.78 2.09
N SER A 297 3.55 16.12 1.07
CA SER A 297 2.90 14.93 0.53
C SER A 297 2.83 13.85 1.62
N HIS A 298 2.02 12.84 1.39
CA HIS A 298 1.98 11.66 2.25
C HIS A 298 2.25 10.42 1.40
N LEU A 299 2.78 9.39 2.05
CA LEU A 299 2.95 8.07 1.45
C LEU A 299 2.36 7.03 2.40
N GLY A 300 1.53 6.16 1.85
CA GLY A 300 1.02 4.99 2.58
C GLY A 300 1.87 3.76 2.34
N LEU A 301 1.95 2.89 3.35
CA LEU A 301 2.53 1.55 3.27
C LEU A 301 1.48 0.55 3.73
N PHE A 302 1.47 -0.67 3.19
CA PHE A 302 0.60 -1.73 3.69
C PHE A 302 1.23 -3.12 3.56
N VAL A 303 0.76 -4.03 4.42
CA VAL A 303 0.92 -5.49 4.30
C VAL A 303 -0.42 -6.12 4.65
N VAL A 304 -0.88 -7.06 3.83
CA VAL A 304 -2.06 -7.89 4.09
C VAL A 304 -1.72 -9.35 3.94
N THR A 305 -2.50 -10.21 4.57
CA THR A 305 -2.39 -11.65 4.44
C THR A 305 -3.74 -12.30 4.59
N ALA A 306 -3.92 -13.47 3.98
CA ALA A 306 -5.01 -14.38 4.24
C ALA A 306 -4.40 -15.72 4.63
N LYS A 307 -4.04 -15.87 5.90
CA LYS A 307 -3.29 -17.03 6.39
C LYS A 307 -4.22 -18.23 6.59
N ILE A 308 -3.80 -19.38 6.07
CA ILE A 308 -4.43 -20.68 6.36
C ILE A 308 -4.02 -21.14 7.76
N ASP A 309 -4.99 -21.55 8.57
CA ASP A 309 -4.76 -22.21 9.86
C ASP A 309 -4.33 -23.67 9.61
N ASN A 310 -3.07 -23.98 9.91
CA ASN A 310 -2.49 -25.30 9.63
C ASN A 310 -3.22 -26.45 10.34
N GLN A 311 -3.71 -26.25 11.57
CA GLN A 311 -4.39 -27.31 12.32
C GLN A 311 -5.77 -27.60 11.71
N LYS A 312 -6.49 -26.55 11.32
CA LYS A 312 -7.80 -26.69 10.71
C LYS A 312 -7.71 -27.14 9.25
N PHE A 313 -6.57 -26.91 8.60
CA PHE A 313 -6.30 -27.34 7.24
C PHE A 313 -5.85 -28.79 7.12
N GLU A 314 -5.34 -29.42 8.20
CA GLU A 314 -4.89 -30.82 8.24
C GLU A 314 -5.88 -31.81 7.58
N PRO A 315 -7.20 -31.76 7.83
CA PRO A 315 -8.16 -32.69 7.22
C PRO A 315 -8.26 -32.60 5.69
N TYR A 316 -7.81 -31.50 5.08
CA TYR A 316 -7.88 -31.25 3.64
C TYR A 316 -6.61 -31.67 2.90
N GLN A 317 -5.52 -31.99 3.62
CA GLN A 317 -4.21 -32.26 3.03
C GLN A 317 -4.16 -33.55 2.20
N GLU A 318 -4.99 -34.54 2.56
CA GLU A 318 -5.10 -35.82 1.86
C GLU A 318 -5.96 -35.74 0.58
N ASP A 319 -6.68 -34.63 0.37
CA ASP A 319 -7.40 -34.33 -0.88
C ASP A 319 -6.64 -33.27 -1.69
N PRO A 320 -5.94 -33.67 -2.77
CA PRO A 320 -5.20 -32.73 -3.62
C PRO A 320 -6.08 -31.63 -4.22
N TYR A 321 -7.34 -31.92 -4.53
CA TYR A 321 -8.26 -30.95 -5.10
C TYR A 321 -8.64 -29.90 -4.06
N ALA A 322 -9.05 -30.33 -2.87
CA ALA A 322 -9.35 -29.44 -1.74
C ALA A 322 -8.15 -28.56 -1.37
N THR A 323 -6.97 -29.17 -1.29
CA THR A 323 -5.72 -28.47 -0.98
C THR A 323 -5.43 -27.36 -1.98
N ILE A 324 -5.52 -27.64 -3.29
CA ILE A 324 -5.29 -26.64 -4.33
C ILE A 324 -6.37 -25.56 -4.29
N MET A 325 -7.64 -25.96 -4.14
CA MET A 325 -8.77 -25.03 -4.08
C MET A 325 -8.62 -24.03 -2.93
N ILE A 326 -8.38 -24.51 -1.70
CA ILE A 326 -8.23 -23.66 -0.51
C ILE A 326 -7.02 -22.74 -0.65
N ARG A 327 -5.88 -23.23 -1.16
CA ARG A 327 -4.69 -22.39 -1.39
C ARG A 327 -4.94 -21.29 -2.41
N ILE A 328 -5.62 -21.59 -3.52
CA ILE A 328 -6.00 -20.59 -4.52
C ILE A 328 -6.98 -19.58 -3.91
N LEU A 329 -7.98 -20.03 -3.17
CA LEU A 329 -8.93 -19.13 -2.49
C LEU A 329 -8.23 -18.24 -1.45
N SER A 330 -7.25 -18.76 -0.72
CA SER A 330 -6.39 -17.99 0.19
C SER A 330 -5.68 -16.85 -0.53
N ASP A 331 -5.07 -17.14 -1.67
CA ASP A 331 -4.40 -16.15 -2.52
C ASP A 331 -5.39 -15.11 -3.05
N ARG A 332 -6.58 -15.54 -3.50
CA ARG A 332 -7.66 -14.63 -3.92
C ARG A 332 -8.14 -13.73 -2.78
N LEU A 333 -8.23 -14.25 -1.55
CA LEU A 333 -8.60 -13.48 -0.37
C LEU A 333 -7.52 -12.48 0.05
N ALA A 334 -6.23 -12.81 -0.11
CA ALA A 334 -5.15 -11.86 0.13
C ALA A 334 -5.22 -10.66 -0.82
N GLU A 335 -5.43 -10.92 -2.12
CA GLU A 335 -5.63 -9.86 -3.13
C GLU A 335 -6.91 -9.05 -2.89
N ALA A 336 -8.02 -9.72 -2.54
CA ALA A 336 -9.27 -9.06 -2.18
C ALA A 336 -9.10 -8.17 -0.94
N THR A 337 -8.31 -8.60 0.05
CA THR A 337 -7.96 -7.80 1.23
C THR A 337 -7.16 -6.56 0.83
N ALA A 338 -6.22 -6.68 -0.11
CA ALA A 338 -5.44 -5.54 -0.60
C ALA A 338 -6.34 -4.50 -1.30
N GLU A 339 -7.30 -4.94 -2.13
CA GLU A 339 -8.24 -4.02 -2.78
C GLU A 339 -9.25 -3.39 -1.82
N TRP A 340 -9.83 -4.18 -0.92
CA TRP A 340 -10.72 -3.70 0.13
C TRP A 340 -10.01 -2.65 1.00
N LEU A 341 -8.79 -2.95 1.46
CA LEU A 341 -8.00 -2.03 2.27
C LEU A 341 -7.68 -0.76 1.49
N HIS A 342 -7.29 -0.89 0.22
CA HIS A 342 -6.98 0.27 -0.60
C HIS A 342 -8.20 1.17 -0.77
N GLU A 343 -9.39 0.63 -1.06
CA GLU A 343 -10.63 1.43 -1.11
C GLU A 343 -10.89 2.13 0.24
N LYS A 344 -10.78 1.41 1.37
CA LYS A 344 -10.94 2.00 2.71
C LYS A 344 -9.94 3.13 2.97
N ILE A 345 -8.70 2.99 2.51
CA ILE A 345 -7.71 4.05 2.61
C ILE A 345 -8.13 5.27 1.78
N ARG A 346 -8.55 5.09 0.52
CA ARG A 346 -8.98 6.23 -0.32
C ARG A 346 -10.17 6.98 0.26
N LYS A 347 -11.15 6.25 0.80
CA LYS A 347 -12.44 6.81 1.22
C LYS A 347 -12.48 7.25 2.68
N GLU A 348 -11.80 6.53 3.56
CA GLU A 348 -12.01 6.67 5.01
C GLU A 348 -10.72 6.97 5.78
N PHE A 349 -9.61 6.27 5.50
CA PHE A 349 -8.41 6.37 6.35
C PHE A 349 -7.45 7.46 5.91
N TRP A 350 -7.23 7.60 4.60
CA TRP A 350 -6.59 8.78 4.01
C TRP A 350 -7.66 9.80 3.61
N ALA A 351 -8.79 9.33 3.09
CA ALA A 351 -9.96 10.14 2.76
C ALA A 351 -9.71 11.24 1.72
N TYR A 352 -8.86 10.98 0.72
CA TYR A 352 -8.70 11.88 -0.44
C TYR A 352 -9.78 11.68 -1.51
N ALA A 353 -10.59 10.62 -1.40
CA ALA A 353 -11.73 10.36 -2.28
C ALA A 353 -12.96 9.85 -1.48
N PRO A 354 -13.49 10.63 -0.52
CA PRO A 354 -14.55 10.17 0.39
C PRO A 354 -15.88 9.89 -0.32
N ASP A 355 -16.15 10.58 -1.43
CA ASP A 355 -17.37 10.43 -2.23
C ASP A 355 -17.23 9.37 -3.35
N GLU A 356 -16.15 8.58 -3.35
CA GLU A 356 -15.92 7.52 -4.35
C GLU A 356 -17.03 6.46 -4.30
N ASN A 357 -17.65 6.19 -5.46
CA ASN A 357 -18.71 5.20 -5.61
C ASN A 357 -18.50 4.39 -6.89
N LEU A 358 -17.47 3.53 -6.88
CA LEU A 358 -17.13 2.68 -8.02
C LEU A 358 -17.87 1.34 -7.96
N THR A 359 -18.23 0.84 -9.13
CA THR A 359 -18.64 -0.57 -9.27
C THR A 359 -17.41 -1.49 -9.15
N PRO A 360 -17.58 -2.77 -8.79
CA PRO A 360 -16.46 -3.73 -8.77
C PRO A 360 -15.68 -3.78 -10.10
N GLN A 361 -16.38 -3.68 -11.24
CA GLN A 361 -15.73 -3.69 -12.55
C GLN A 361 -14.90 -2.42 -12.83
N GLU A 362 -15.27 -1.29 -12.24
CA GLU A 362 -14.49 -0.05 -12.34
C GLU A 362 -13.29 -0.08 -11.38
N LEU A 363 -13.47 -0.63 -10.18
CA LEU A 363 -12.40 -0.88 -9.22
C LEU A 363 -11.29 -1.73 -9.86
N PHE A 364 -11.63 -2.91 -10.42
CA PHE A 364 -10.63 -3.79 -11.07
C PHE A 364 -10.00 -3.20 -12.34
N ARG A 365 -10.59 -2.14 -12.90
CA ARG A 365 -10.01 -1.38 -14.02
C ARG A 365 -9.19 -0.17 -13.54
N ASN A 366 -8.91 -0.08 -12.24
CA ASN A 366 -8.19 1.00 -11.59
C ASN A 366 -8.79 2.38 -11.92
N LYS A 367 -10.12 2.52 -11.88
CA LYS A 367 -10.82 3.79 -12.16
C LYS A 367 -10.84 4.77 -10.98
N PHE A 368 -10.18 4.42 -9.89
CA PHE A 368 -9.96 5.30 -8.75
C PHE A 368 -8.76 6.23 -8.95
N GLN A 369 -8.67 7.27 -8.12
CA GLN A 369 -7.47 8.10 -7.99
C GLN A 369 -6.40 7.36 -7.17
N GLY A 370 -5.13 7.55 -7.54
CA GLY A 370 -4.00 6.99 -6.80
C GLY A 370 -3.59 5.59 -7.27
N ILE A 371 -2.46 5.10 -6.75
CA ILE A 371 -1.91 3.78 -7.06
C ILE A 371 -1.34 3.10 -5.82
N ARG A 372 -1.19 1.77 -5.89
CA ARG A 372 -0.59 0.95 -4.82
C ARG A 372 0.55 0.02 -5.30
N PRO A 373 1.67 0.55 -5.81
CA PRO A 373 2.76 -0.26 -6.35
C PRO A 373 3.42 -1.12 -5.28
N ALA A 374 3.81 -2.35 -5.66
CA ALA A 374 4.37 -3.33 -4.76
C ALA A 374 5.84 -3.64 -5.13
N PRO A 375 6.78 -3.65 -4.16
CA PRO A 375 8.17 -4.04 -4.43
C PRO A 375 8.30 -5.40 -5.11
N GLY A 376 9.04 -5.44 -6.22
CA GLY A 376 9.16 -6.57 -7.14
C GLY A 376 8.37 -6.41 -8.44
N TYR A 377 7.42 -5.47 -8.50
CA TYR A 377 6.69 -5.16 -9.74
C TYR A 377 7.45 -4.21 -10.65
N PRO A 378 7.09 -4.11 -11.95
CA PRO A 378 7.86 -3.33 -12.92
C PRO A 378 8.13 -1.85 -12.58
N ALA A 379 7.25 -1.20 -11.79
CA ALA A 379 7.44 0.19 -11.36
C ALA A 379 8.47 0.34 -10.22
N CYS A 380 8.73 -0.73 -9.48
CA CYS A 380 9.63 -0.79 -8.32
C CYS A 380 10.17 -2.22 -8.18
N PRO A 381 11.10 -2.65 -9.05
CA PRO A 381 11.48 -4.06 -9.19
C PRO A 381 12.35 -4.60 -8.05
N ASP A 382 12.90 -3.73 -7.19
CA ASP A 382 13.74 -4.17 -6.07
C ASP A 382 12.89 -4.80 -4.95
N HIS A 383 13.00 -6.11 -4.79
CA HIS A 383 12.30 -6.86 -3.75
C HIS A 383 12.78 -6.51 -2.32
N SER A 384 14.01 -6.03 -2.14
CA SER A 384 14.58 -5.77 -0.81
C SER A 384 13.91 -4.61 -0.09
N GLU A 385 13.26 -3.70 -0.83
CA GLU A 385 12.51 -2.59 -0.22
C GLU A 385 11.41 -3.09 0.73
N LYS A 386 10.87 -4.31 0.53
CA LYS A 386 9.90 -4.93 1.45
C LYS A 386 10.39 -4.93 2.90
N ARG A 387 11.68 -5.11 3.14
CA ARG A 387 12.24 -5.11 4.50
C ARG A 387 11.97 -3.78 5.21
N ILE A 388 12.10 -2.66 4.50
CA ILE A 388 11.83 -1.33 5.05
C ILE A 388 10.35 -1.19 5.40
N LEU A 389 9.43 -1.65 4.52
CA LEU A 389 8.00 -1.63 4.81
C LEU A 389 7.67 -2.47 6.05
N PHE A 390 8.24 -3.67 6.15
CA PHE A 390 8.01 -4.59 7.27
C PHE A 390 8.57 -4.04 8.58
N ASP A 391 9.72 -3.38 8.54
CA ASP A 391 10.33 -2.73 9.72
C ASP A 391 9.48 -1.55 10.20
N ILE A 392 9.04 -0.69 9.28
CA ILE A 392 8.19 0.47 9.62
C ILE A 392 6.87 0.00 10.21
N LEU A 393 6.21 -0.97 9.56
CA LEU A 393 4.88 -1.44 9.98
C LEU A 393 4.95 -2.46 11.13
N ARG A 394 6.14 -2.98 11.46
CA ARG A 394 6.30 -4.13 12.37
C ARG A 394 5.39 -5.30 11.97
N ALA A 395 5.34 -5.60 10.67
CA ALA A 395 4.35 -6.51 10.10
C ALA A 395 4.48 -7.95 10.64
N GLU A 396 5.70 -8.41 10.91
CA GLU A 396 5.95 -9.74 11.48
C GLU A 396 5.32 -9.89 12.87
N GLU A 397 5.50 -8.88 13.72
CA GLU A 397 5.00 -8.87 15.09
C GLU A 397 3.48 -8.67 15.13
N ASN A 398 2.97 -7.81 14.25
CA ASN A 398 1.58 -7.38 14.32
C ASN A 398 0.62 -8.34 13.61
N ILE A 399 0.99 -8.89 12.45
CA ILE A 399 0.11 -9.74 11.64
C ILE A 399 0.72 -11.10 11.25
N GLY A 400 1.93 -11.42 11.73
CA GLY A 400 2.53 -12.75 11.57
C GLY A 400 2.94 -13.09 10.14
N VAL A 401 3.20 -12.07 9.31
CA VAL A 401 3.77 -12.23 7.96
C VAL A 401 5.27 -11.98 8.07
N HIS A 402 6.09 -12.93 7.64
CA HIS A 402 7.54 -12.85 7.67
C HIS A 402 8.13 -12.64 6.28
N LEU A 403 9.38 -12.16 6.22
CA LEU A 403 10.17 -12.15 4.99
C LEU A 403 11.26 -13.22 5.06
N THR A 404 11.38 -14.02 4.01
CA THR A 404 12.53 -14.92 3.83
C THR A 404 13.79 -14.12 3.49
N GLU A 405 14.95 -14.79 3.47
CA GLU A 405 16.23 -14.17 3.06
C GLU A 405 16.20 -13.58 1.63
N ASN A 406 15.30 -14.06 0.77
CA ASN A 406 15.10 -13.55 -0.59
C ASN A 406 13.91 -12.58 -0.71
N TYR A 407 13.40 -12.07 0.42
CA TYR A 407 12.28 -11.13 0.49
C TYR A 407 10.96 -11.65 -0.09
N THR A 408 10.78 -12.98 -0.07
CA THR A 408 9.47 -13.61 -0.28
C THR A 408 8.67 -13.51 1.02
N MET A 409 7.38 -13.23 0.92
CA MET A 409 6.50 -13.19 2.09
C MET A 409 6.04 -14.60 2.48
N ASP A 410 6.02 -14.88 3.77
CA ASP A 410 5.46 -16.10 4.37
C ASP A 410 4.39 -15.70 5.41
N PRO A 411 3.11 -16.11 5.24
CA PRO A 411 2.61 -17.04 4.24
C PRO A 411 2.58 -16.46 2.81
N PRO A 412 2.60 -17.31 1.77
CA PRO A 412 2.59 -16.86 0.36
C PRO A 412 1.38 -16.02 -0.03
N ALA A 413 0.20 -16.31 0.57
CA ALA A 413 -1.02 -15.54 0.37
C ALA A 413 -0.96 -14.21 1.14
N SER A 414 -0.05 -13.33 0.70
CA SER A 414 0.20 -12.02 1.28
C SER A 414 0.52 -11.00 0.19
N VAL A 415 0.13 -9.74 0.41
CA VAL A 415 0.40 -8.63 -0.50
C VAL A 415 0.95 -7.46 0.31
N CYS A 416 1.96 -6.77 -0.21
CA CYS A 416 2.45 -5.53 0.40
C CYS A 416 2.73 -4.49 -0.67
N GLY A 417 2.78 -3.22 -0.27
CA GLY A 417 3.12 -2.16 -1.19
C GLY A 417 3.05 -0.77 -0.59
N TYR A 418 3.23 0.19 -1.47
CA TYR A 418 3.07 1.62 -1.24
C TYR A 418 1.65 2.05 -1.56
N ILE A 419 1.28 3.28 -1.20
CA ILE A 419 0.04 3.95 -1.59
C ILE A 419 0.37 5.40 -1.89
N PHE A 420 0.09 5.83 -3.11
CA PHE A 420 0.24 7.21 -3.57
C PHE A 420 -1.14 7.81 -3.84
N ASP A 421 -1.40 9.03 -3.36
CA ASP A 421 -2.67 9.74 -3.57
C ASP A 421 -2.68 10.64 -4.80
N HIS A 422 -1.49 10.98 -5.34
CA HIS A 422 -1.37 11.96 -6.42
C HIS A 422 -2.23 11.56 -7.63
N PRO A 423 -3.08 12.45 -8.18
CA PRO A 423 -4.04 12.09 -9.22
C PRO A 423 -3.42 11.72 -10.56
N ALA A 424 -2.18 12.16 -10.80
CA ALA A 424 -1.42 11.76 -11.98
C ALA A 424 -0.51 10.54 -11.74
N SER A 425 -0.56 9.92 -10.56
CA SER A 425 0.17 8.69 -10.30
C SER A 425 -0.33 7.56 -11.20
N THR A 426 0.59 6.79 -11.76
CA THR A 426 0.30 5.72 -12.70
C THR A 426 1.30 4.59 -12.56
N TYR A 427 0.87 3.38 -12.87
CA TYR A 427 1.79 2.27 -13.04
C TYR A 427 2.61 2.45 -14.33
N PHE A 428 3.88 2.09 -14.27
CA PHE A 428 4.81 2.09 -15.40
C PHE A 428 5.82 0.95 -15.24
N ASN A 429 6.55 0.63 -16.30
CA ASN A 429 7.69 -0.27 -16.23
C ASN A 429 8.96 0.58 -16.24
N VAL A 430 9.85 0.41 -15.24
CA VAL A 430 11.16 1.08 -15.18
C VAL A 430 12.01 0.76 -16.42
N GLY A 431 11.95 -0.48 -16.89
CA GLY A 431 12.73 -0.96 -18.01
C GLY A 431 14.23 -1.04 -17.71
N PRO A 432 15.08 -1.17 -18.75
CA PRO A 432 16.53 -1.23 -18.59
C PRO A 432 17.10 0.06 -17.98
N ILE A 433 18.05 -0.08 -17.05
CA ILE A 433 18.81 1.03 -16.46
C ILE A 433 20.27 1.01 -16.95
N ALA A 434 20.88 2.18 -17.06
CA ALA A 434 22.28 2.36 -17.38
C ALA A 434 23.19 2.20 -16.15
N PRO A 435 24.50 1.95 -16.37
CA PRO A 435 25.47 1.77 -15.28
C PRO A 435 25.56 2.95 -14.29
N ASP A 436 25.27 4.16 -14.74
CA ASP A 436 25.31 5.37 -13.91
C ASP A 436 24.17 5.42 -12.89
N GLN A 437 22.93 5.11 -13.29
CA GLN A 437 21.81 4.99 -12.37
C GLN A 437 22.02 3.83 -11.41
N LEU A 438 22.52 2.69 -11.89
CA LEU A 438 22.85 1.55 -11.04
C LEU A 438 23.91 1.91 -9.97
N GLN A 439 24.96 2.64 -10.35
CA GLN A 439 25.97 3.13 -9.40
C GLN A 439 25.39 4.13 -8.39
N ASN A 440 24.56 5.07 -8.86
CA ASN A 440 23.88 6.02 -7.99
C ASN A 440 22.90 5.32 -7.03
N TYR A 441 22.18 4.30 -7.49
CA TYR A 441 21.27 3.49 -6.68
C TYR A 441 22.02 2.73 -5.59
N ALA A 442 23.15 2.09 -5.94
CA ALA A 442 24.01 1.41 -4.97
C ALA A 442 24.51 2.38 -3.87
N GLN A 443 24.89 3.60 -4.24
CA GLN A 443 25.29 4.65 -3.30
C GLN A 443 24.14 5.08 -2.38
N ARG A 444 22.94 5.36 -2.95
CA ARG A 444 21.75 5.77 -2.18
C ARG A 444 21.32 4.72 -1.16
N LYS A 445 21.39 3.43 -1.54
CA LYS A 445 21.09 2.29 -0.67
C LYS A 445 22.21 1.89 0.28
N ASN A 446 23.40 2.48 0.14
CA ASN A 446 24.59 2.11 0.89
C ASN A 446 24.95 0.60 0.75
N ILE A 447 24.90 0.11 -0.48
CA ILE A 447 25.26 -1.28 -0.84
C ILE A 447 26.35 -1.28 -1.91
N THR A 448 26.98 -2.43 -2.12
CA THR A 448 27.94 -2.59 -3.21
C THR A 448 27.24 -2.57 -4.57
N LEU A 449 27.99 -2.21 -5.61
CA LEU A 449 27.48 -2.25 -6.99
C LEU A 449 27.00 -3.67 -7.38
N GLN A 450 27.70 -4.70 -6.93
CA GLN A 450 27.35 -6.10 -7.19
C GLN A 450 26.03 -6.50 -6.53
N GLU A 451 25.77 -6.04 -5.30
CA GLU A 451 24.48 -6.26 -4.64
C GLU A 451 23.36 -5.52 -5.36
N ALA A 452 23.58 -4.26 -5.74
CA ALA A 452 22.61 -3.50 -6.53
C ALA A 452 22.25 -4.22 -7.84
N GLU A 453 23.24 -4.73 -8.57
CA GLU A 453 23.01 -5.53 -9.79
C GLU A 453 22.13 -6.76 -9.52
N LYS A 454 22.32 -7.44 -8.39
CA LYS A 454 21.50 -8.61 -8.04
C LYS A 454 20.05 -8.22 -7.73
N LEU A 455 19.82 -7.06 -7.12
CA LEU A 455 18.50 -6.61 -6.68
C LEU A 455 17.62 -6.08 -7.81
N VAL A 456 18.21 -5.48 -8.85
CA VAL A 456 17.46 -4.74 -9.89
C VAL A 456 17.61 -5.33 -11.29
N ARG A 457 18.30 -6.46 -11.45
CA ARG A 457 18.34 -7.21 -12.72
C ARG A 457 16.97 -7.85 -12.97
N THR A 458 16.23 -7.26 -13.91
CA THR A 458 15.10 -7.88 -14.61
C THR A 458 15.56 -8.62 -15.85
#